data_AF-R6F8C8-F1
#
_entry.id   AF-R6F8C8-F1
#
_cell.length_a   1.000
_cell.length_b   1.000
_cell.length_c   1.000
_cell.angle_alpha   90.00
_cell.angle_beta   90.00
_cell.angle_gamma   90.00
#
_symmetry.space_group_name_H-M   'P 1'
#
loop_
_entity.id
_entity.type
_entity.pdbx_description
1 polymer ?
#
loop_
_entity_poly.entity_id
_entity_poly.type
_entity_poly.pdbx_seq_one_letter_code
_entity_poly.pdbx_strand_id
1 'polypeptide(L)'
;MEIQTLNPATPRQRQRIEAFLKRNALRIDDMNYYAAVLDDDGEMIAGGGLKDDVIKCVAVDDAHKGEAIANTLVSHLISHANQEGYSCIKLFTKPKNRQLFESLSFRLLAEAPEAILMETGIGGISNTVEALKKIKEESEKYKEYNKECKEDSKECRENTSYLTTSPPHHLTTTMQHSGCIVMNCNPFTLGHRYLVESASRMVEHLFVIVVREDRSAFSYQERKAMVTAGTADLKNVTVCDGSEYAISNTTFPTYFLKRLSDATDTQILLDLDLFRRHIAPALGAEVRFVGTEPTDELTRRYNELMMESLGKDHVVEIPRLENGGVAVSASRVRRAMESYSLKEAAQLVPPTTLPYIIAHLATRALHAELDTTPKPGLVDKDNSGAHRDMDHALMSRSIRAIHPYFVRLALLGFAADMPNHDDIVKTGIEAERAMFEATNGVNTYKGALFSMGLAVVAAAGKAWQGCSITPQTLSAAISKLAFAFPDTKGTHGSKAKQTAASETATFKGALDNAREGYPMLFNDWLPFYANLSKNGEPHALHLTLLRIMCDLDDTNIVYRTSLAMMKQVKEESRSVLSWWSEATHGTPQADGGTNLDTILGDMNRSFVQRNISPGGSADMLSLVVFINGVLG
;
A
#
# COMPACT_ATOMS: atom_id res chain seq x y z
N MET A 1 -20.35 41.84 15.90
CA MET A 1 -19.98 40.41 15.81
C MET A 1 -18.87 40.27 14.78
N GLU A 2 -17.68 39.93 15.23
CA GLU A 2 -16.49 39.74 14.40
C GLU A 2 -16.11 38.25 14.42
N ILE A 3 -15.74 37.68 13.26
CA ILE A 3 -15.22 36.31 13.18
C ILE A 3 -13.71 36.38 13.38
N GLN A 4 -13.24 35.74 14.44
CA GLN A 4 -11.82 35.56 14.72
C GLN A 4 -11.38 34.15 14.29
N THR A 5 -10.30 34.08 13.51
CA THR A 5 -9.62 32.82 13.21
C THR A 5 -8.72 32.42 14.37
N LEU A 6 -8.83 31.16 14.80
CA LEU A 6 -7.99 30.53 15.81
C LEU A 6 -7.27 29.33 15.20
N ASN A 7 -6.01 29.11 15.60
CA ASN A 7 -5.19 27.99 15.19
C ASN A 7 -5.24 26.87 16.26
N PRO A 8 -5.87 25.71 15.97
CA PRO A 8 -5.98 24.59 16.90
C PRO A 8 -4.64 23.96 17.32
N ALA A 9 -3.56 24.21 16.59
CA ALA A 9 -2.21 23.74 16.92
C ALA A 9 -1.51 24.61 17.97
N THR A 10 -2.00 25.84 18.21
CA THR A 10 -1.41 26.75 19.20
C THR A 10 -1.98 26.42 20.59
N PRO A 11 -1.18 26.02 21.60
CA PRO A 11 -1.68 25.49 22.88
C PRO A 11 -2.68 26.41 23.60
N ARG A 12 -2.40 27.72 23.63
CA ARG A 12 -3.28 28.70 24.28
C ARG A 12 -4.63 28.85 23.56
N GLN A 13 -4.63 28.84 22.23
CA GLN A 13 -5.86 28.94 21.45
C GLN A 13 -6.65 27.64 21.50
N ARG A 14 -5.96 26.49 21.45
CA ARG A 14 -6.55 25.16 21.65
C ARG A 14 -7.32 25.06 22.97
N GLN A 15 -6.71 25.48 24.07
CA GLN A 15 -7.37 25.44 25.38
C GLN A 15 -8.65 26.29 25.42
N ARG A 16 -8.64 27.45 24.74
CA ARG A 16 -9.82 28.34 24.61
C ARG A 16 -10.94 27.66 23.79
N ILE A 17 -10.59 26.98 22.70
CA ILE A 17 -11.53 26.18 21.88
C ILE A 17 -12.11 25.03 22.71
N GLU A 18 -11.26 24.25 23.40
CA GLU A 18 -11.67 23.12 24.23
C GLU A 18 -12.67 23.54 25.33
N ALA A 19 -12.42 24.67 25.99
CA ALA A 19 -13.33 25.21 27.01
C ALA A 19 -14.71 25.55 26.44
N PHE A 20 -14.77 26.22 25.28
CA PHE A 20 -16.03 26.58 24.63
C PHE A 20 -16.80 25.34 24.14
N LEU A 21 -16.13 24.39 23.48
CA LEU A 21 -16.74 23.15 23.01
C LEU A 21 -17.30 22.34 24.19
N LYS A 22 -16.55 22.24 25.29
CA LYS A 22 -16.98 21.52 26.50
C LYS A 22 -18.23 22.13 27.12
N ARG A 23 -18.36 23.47 27.15
CA ARG A 23 -19.58 24.18 27.60
C ARG A 23 -20.79 23.80 26.75
N ASN A 24 -20.58 23.52 25.46
CA ASN A 24 -21.60 23.12 24.49
C ASN A 24 -21.74 21.59 24.33
N ALA A 25 -21.22 20.80 25.27
CA ALA A 25 -21.25 19.33 25.25
C ALA A 25 -20.62 18.69 24.01
N LEU A 26 -19.59 19.33 23.44
CA LEU A 26 -18.73 18.80 22.39
C LEU A 26 -17.30 18.60 22.91
N ARG A 27 -16.58 17.66 22.30
CA ARG A 27 -15.13 17.49 22.49
C ARG A 27 -14.39 18.17 21.33
N ILE A 28 -13.12 18.52 21.51
CA ILE A 28 -12.30 18.94 20.38
C ILE A 28 -11.95 17.72 19.52
N ASP A 29 -11.85 17.93 18.21
CA ASP A 29 -11.42 16.93 17.23
C ASP A 29 -10.21 17.44 16.43
N ASP A 30 -9.59 16.59 15.62
CA ASP A 30 -8.54 16.98 14.68
C ASP A 30 -9.10 17.89 13.59
N MET A 31 -8.56 19.11 13.53
CA MET A 31 -8.96 20.24 12.68
C MET A 31 -7.73 21.10 12.38
N ASN A 32 -7.59 21.59 11.16
CA ASN A 32 -6.51 22.51 10.76
C ASN A 32 -6.93 23.98 10.86
N TYR A 33 -8.23 24.25 10.96
CA TYR A 33 -8.79 25.59 11.02
C TYR A 33 -9.94 25.69 12.03
N TYR A 34 -10.07 26.83 12.71
CA TYR A 34 -11.20 27.13 13.60
C TYR A 34 -11.61 28.60 13.50
N ALA A 35 -12.91 28.85 13.32
CA ALA A 35 -13.51 30.18 13.34
C ALA A 35 -14.35 30.34 14.61
N ALA A 36 -14.20 31.47 15.28
CA ALA A 36 -14.95 31.83 16.47
C ALA A 36 -15.65 33.17 16.27
N VAL A 37 -16.93 33.24 16.60
CA VAL A 37 -17.68 34.50 16.72
C VAL A 37 -17.58 34.96 18.16
N LEU A 38 -17.13 36.20 18.35
CA LEU A 38 -17.04 36.83 19.66
C LEU A 38 -18.17 37.85 19.86
N ASP A 39 -18.64 37.97 21.11
CA ASP A 39 -19.46 39.10 21.55
C ASP A 39 -18.60 40.35 21.83
N ASP A 40 -19.26 41.43 22.27
CA ASP A 40 -18.62 42.72 22.54
C ASP A 40 -17.64 42.67 23.73
N ASP A 41 -17.77 41.66 24.60
CA ASP A 41 -16.87 41.41 25.74
C ASP A 41 -15.68 40.51 25.35
N GLY A 42 -15.62 40.03 24.10
CA GLY A 42 -14.58 39.14 23.60
C GLY A 42 -14.76 37.67 23.99
N GLU A 43 -15.94 37.30 24.50
CA GLU A 43 -16.32 35.93 24.82
C GLU A 43 -16.83 35.19 23.59
N MET A 44 -16.54 33.89 23.53
CA MET A 44 -16.94 33.07 22.39
C MET A 44 -18.42 32.71 22.51
N ILE A 45 -19.20 33.14 21.52
CA ILE A 45 -20.64 32.88 21.43
C ILE A 45 -20.98 31.86 20.33
N ALA A 46 -20.13 31.69 19.33
CA ALA A 46 -20.21 30.58 18.39
C ALA A 46 -18.83 30.18 17.91
N GLY A 47 -18.68 28.93 17.50
CA GLY A 47 -17.42 28.43 16.96
C GLY A 47 -17.60 27.18 16.13
N GLY A 48 -16.73 27.00 15.14
CA GLY A 48 -16.76 25.85 14.25
C GLY A 48 -15.40 25.67 13.61
N GLY A 49 -15.02 24.42 13.38
CA GLY A 49 -13.76 24.09 12.76
C GLY A 49 -13.92 23.41 11.42
N LEU A 50 -12.80 23.31 10.72
CA LEU A 50 -12.68 22.66 9.44
C LEU A 50 -11.48 21.70 9.51
N LYS A 51 -11.64 20.54 8.89
CA LYS A 51 -10.54 19.63 8.54
C LYS A 51 -10.70 19.31 7.07
N ASP A 52 -9.84 19.89 6.25
CA ASP A 52 -9.88 19.75 4.79
C ASP A 52 -11.27 20.18 4.26
N ASP A 53 -12.07 19.25 3.73
CA ASP A 53 -13.43 19.49 3.22
C ASP A 53 -14.55 19.22 4.24
N VAL A 54 -14.22 18.88 5.49
CA VAL A 54 -15.19 18.48 6.52
C VAL A 54 -15.33 19.54 7.59
N ILE A 55 -16.53 20.10 7.73
CA ILE A 55 -16.91 20.97 8.84
C ILE A 55 -17.07 20.12 10.10
N LYS A 56 -16.45 20.58 11.19
CA LYS A 56 -16.40 19.90 12.48
C LYS A 56 -16.70 20.86 13.63
N CYS A 57 -17.07 20.30 14.78
CA CYS A 57 -17.17 21.00 16.06
C CYS A 57 -17.98 22.32 16.03
N VAL A 58 -19.07 22.37 15.25
CA VAL A 58 -19.96 23.55 15.20
C VAL A 58 -20.79 23.63 16.49
N ALA A 59 -20.62 24.73 17.23
CA ALA A 59 -21.36 25.03 18.45
C ALA A 59 -21.79 26.51 18.47
N VAL A 60 -22.98 26.75 19.02
CA VAL A 60 -23.52 28.10 19.29
C VAL A 60 -24.01 28.10 20.73
N ASP A 61 -23.61 29.13 21.48
CA ASP A 61 -23.94 29.28 22.88
C ASP A 61 -25.45 29.36 23.12
N ASP A 62 -25.93 28.72 24.18
CA ASP A 62 -27.35 28.63 24.53
C ASP A 62 -28.02 30.00 24.72
N ALA A 63 -27.29 31.01 25.23
CA ALA A 63 -27.81 32.36 25.45
C ALA A 63 -27.95 33.17 24.15
N HIS A 64 -27.29 32.73 23.07
CA HIS A 64 -27.22 33.40 21.78
C HIS A 64 -27.75 32.51 20.64
N LYS A 65 -28.61 31.53 20.94
CA LYS A 65 -29.24 30.67 19.94
C LYS A 65 -30.10 31.47 18.97
N GLY A 66 -29.51 31.84 17.84
CA GLY A 66 -30.20 32.40 16.68
C GLY A 66 -29.63 31.81 15.40
N GLU A 67 -30.51 31.45 14.47
CA GLU A 67 -30.13 30.90 13.16
C GLU A 67 -29.11 31.80 12.44
N ALA A 68 -29.19 33.13 12.63
CA ALA A 68 -28.28 34.09 12.01
C ALA A 68 -26.79 33.90 12.37
N ILE A 69 -26.47 33.56 13.62
CA ILE A 69 -25.07 33.41 14.05
C ILE A 69 -24.49 32.10 13.52
N ALA A 70 -25.26 31.01 13.62
CA ALA A 70 -24.89 29.73 13.04
C ALA A 70 -24.66 29.84 11.53
N ASN A 71 -25.57 30.54 10.83
CA ASN A 71 -25.47 30.75 9.39
C ASN A 71 -24.21 31.55 9.03
N THR A 72 -23.94 32.64 9.75
CA THR A 72 -22.74 33.47 9.54
C THR A 72 -21.45 32.66 9.70
N LEU A 73 -21.37 31.85 10.77
CA LEU A 73 -20.22 31.00 11.04
C LEU A 73 -20.04 29.92 9.95
N VAL A 74 -21.11 29.20 9.59
CA VAL A 74 -21.03 28.11 8.61
C VAL A 74 -20.75 28.64 7.21
N SER A 75 -21.34 29.77 6.81
CA SER A 75 -21.04 30.44 5.55
C SER A 75 -19.56 30.86 5.46
N HIS A 76 -18.99 31.33 6.58
CA HIS A 76 -17.55 31.64 6.65
C HIS A 76 -16.68 30.40 6.47
N LEU A 77 -17.01 29.29 7.13
CA LEU A 77 -16.30 28.01 6.97
C LEU A 77 -16.36 27.49 5.53
N ILE A 78 -17.53 27.59 4.89
CA ILE A 78 -17.71 27.24 3.48
C ILE A 78 -16.84 28.13 2.58
N SER A 79 -16.84 29.44 2.81
CA SER A 79 -16.02 30.38 2.03
C SER A 79 -14.53 30.07 2.15
N HIS A 80 -14.06 29.77 3.37
CA HIS A 80 -12.67 29.39 3.60
C HIS A 80 -12.32 28.07 2.91
N ALA A 81 -13.15 27.03 3.05
CA ALA A 81 -12.92 25.75 2.37
C ALA A 81 -12.82 25.90 0.84
N ASN A 82 -13.70 26.72 0.24
CA ASN A 82 -13.65 27.01 -1.20
C ASN A 82 -12.36 27.74 -1.61
N GLN A 83 -11.85 28.66 -0.78
CA GLN A 83 -10.58 29.36 -1.04
C GLN A 83 -9.37 28.41 -1.00
N GLU A 84 -9.43 27.37 -0.16
CA GLU A 84 -8.44 26.29 -0.10
C GLU A 84 -8.62 25.25 -1.22
N GLY A 85 -9.62 25.42 -2.09
CA GLY A 85 -9.85 24.58 -3.29
C GLY A 85 -10.86 23.45 -3.10
N TYR A 86 -11.56 23.37 -1.96
CA TYR A 86 -12.59 22.36 -1.74
C TYR A 86 -13.95 22.81 -2.29
N SER A 87 -14.40 22.21 -3.41
CA SER A 87 -15.64 22.58 -4.08
C SER A 87 -16.90 21.89 -3.53
N CYS A 88 -16.73 20.85 -2.71
CA CYS A 88 -17.80 20.13 -2.03
C CYS A 88 -17.39 19.96 -0.57
N ILE A 89 -18.31 20.30 0.34
CA ILE A 89 -18.03 20.40 1.77
C ILE A 89 -19.02 19.50 2.52
N LYS A 90 -18.50 18.70 3.45
CA LYS A 90 -19.26 17.72 4.22
C LYS A 90 -19.42 18.18 5.66
N LEU A 91 -20.44 17.66 6.32
CA LEU A 91 -20.71 17.92 7.72
C LEU A 91 -21.34 16.70 8.39
N PHE A 92 -20.88 16.44 9.61
CA PHE A 92 -21.52 15.50 10.52
C PHE A 92 -22.14 16.28 11.69
N THR A 93 -23.42 16.02 11.96
CA THR A 93 -24.15 16.70 13.04
C THR A 93 -25.25 15.82 13.62
N LYS A 94 -25.87 16.25 14.71
CA LYS A 94 -27.01 15.53 15.30
C LYS A 94 -28.26 15.68 14.42
N PRO A 95 -29.15 14.68 14.31
CA PRO A 95 -30.36 14.77 13.49
C PRO A 95 -31.23 16.00 13.78
N LYS A 96 -31.31 16.43 15.05
CA LYS A 96 -32.04 17.64 15.46
C LYS A 96 -31.55 18.93 14.81
N ASN A 97 -30.31 18.97 14.31
CA ASN A 97 -29.70 20.14 13.69
C ASN A 97 -29.94 20.17 12.16
N ARG A 98 -30.65 19.19 11.59
CA ARG A 98 -30.85 19.05 10.14
C ARG A 98 -31.41 20.31 9.48
N GLN A 99 -32.50 20.86 10.02
CA GLN A 99 -33.19 22.03 9.45
C GLN A 99 -32.26 23.26 9.34
N LEU A 100 -31.39 23.47 10.32
CA LEU A 100 -30.41 24.55 10.30
C LEU A 100 -29.49 24.44 9.08
N PHE A 101 -28.94 23.25 8.81
CA PHE A 101 -28.00 23.07 7.70
C PHE A 101 -28.72 22.97 6.34
N GLU A 102 -29.95 22.46 6.29
CA GLU A 102 -30.77 22.52 5.08
C GLU A 102 -31.02 23.98 4.65
N SER A 103 -31.19 24.92 5.60
CA SER A 103 -31.31 26.36 5.29
C SER A 103 -30.05 26.96 4.65
N LEU A 104 -28.90 26.28 4.82
CA LEU A 104 -27.59 26.64 4.28
C LEU A 104 -27.24 25.82 3.02
N SER A 105 -28.25 25.26 2.36
CA SER A 105 -28.09 24.44 1.14
C SER A 105 -27.28 23.15 1.35
N PHE A 106 -27.22 22.63 2.58
CA PHE A 106 -26.75 21.26 2.78
C PHE A 106 -27.86 20.28 2.43
N ARG A 107 -27.53 19.27 1.63
CA ARG A 107 -28.38 18.11 1.37
C ARG A 107 -28.02 16.98 2.32
N LEU A 108 -29.03 16.30 2.84
CA LEU A 108 -28.84 15.07 3.60
C LEU A 108 -28.34 13.95 2.67
N LEU A 109 -27.29 13.25 3.09
CA LEU A 109 -26.76 12.06 2.42
C LEU A 109 -27.12 10.77 3.14
N ALA A 110 -26.96 10.76 4.47
CA ALA A 110 -27.18 9.57 5.29
C ALA A 110 -27.56 9.94 6.71
N GLU A 111 -28.26 9.05 7.37
CA GLU A 111 -28.83 9.23 8.70
C GLU A 111 -28.69 7.97 9.55
N ALA A 112 -28.24 8.16 10.78
CA ALA A 112 -28.14 7.19 11.85
C ALA A 112 -28.78 7.80 13.12
N PRO A 113 -29.08 6.99 14.15
CA PRO A 113 -29.79 7.48 15.34
C PRO A 113 -29.15 8.70 16.02
N GLU A 114 -27.82 8.73 16.10
CA GLU A 114 -27.06 9.78 16.80
C GLU A 114 -26.39 10.80 15.86
N ALA A 115 -26.42 10.57 14.53
CA ALA A 115 -25.71 11.41 13.56
C ALA A 115 -26.39 11.45 12.19
N ILE A 116 -26.23 12.57 11.49
CA ILE A 116 -26.50 12.71 10.06
C ILE A 116 -25.24 13.17 9.33
N LEU A 117 -25.07 12.70 8.10
CA LEU A 117 -24.08 13.18 7.14
C LEU A 117 -24.78 14.03 6.10
N MET A 118 -24.28 15.25 5.91
CA MET A 118 -24.79 16.20 4.93
C MET A 118 -23.63 16.77 4.11
N GLU A 119 -23.92 17.25 2.90
CA GLU A 119 -22.94 17.96 2.07
C GLU A 119 -23.54 19.16 1.34
N THR A 120 -22.68 20.06 0.86
CA THR A 120 -23.05 21.18 -0.02
C THR A 120 -21.95 21.43 -1.05
N GLY A 121 -22.24 22.20 -2.10
CA GLY A 121 -21.29 22.55 -3.17
C GLY A 121 -21.44 21.75 -4.46
N ILE A 122 -20.45 21.87 -5.34
CA ILE A 122 -20.46 21.29 -6.70
C ILE A 122 -19.83 19.90 -6.65
N GLY A 123 -20.50 18.92 -7.25
CA GLY A 123 -20.05 17.53 -7.30
C GLY A 123 -20.58 16.71 -6.13
N GLY A 124 -19.68 16.07 -5.37
CA GLY A 124 -20.01 15.22 -4.22
C GLY A 124 -20.65 13.90 -4.61
N ILE A 125 -21.65 13.46 -3.83
CA ILE A 125 -22.34 12.18 -4.08
C ILE A 125 -22.96 12.11 -5.48
N SER A 126 -23.39 13.24 -6.05
CA SER A 126 -24.03 13.29 -7.37
C SER A 126 -23.11 12.78 -8.48
N ASN A 127 -21.81 13.14 -8.44
CA ASN A 127 -20.83 12.65 -9.42
C ASN A 127 -20.63 11.14 -9.31
N THR A 128 -20.59 10.63 -8.07
CA THR A 128 -20.51 9.18 -7.80
C THR A 128 -21.73 8.46 -8.35
N VAL A 129 -22.93 8.97 -8.07
CA VAL A 129 -24.20 8.39 -8.55
C VAL A 129 -24.27 8.40 -10.09
N GLU A 130 -23.87 9.50 -10.74
CA GLU A 130 -23.86 9.60 -12.20
C GLU A 130 -22.85 8.63 -12.83
N ALA A 131 -21.65 8.52 -12.25
CA ALA A 131 -20.65 7.55 -12.71
C ALA A 131 -21.15 6.10 -12.59
N LEU A 132 -21.80 5.75 -11.46
CA LEU A 132 -22.37 4.41 -11.26
C LEU A 132 -23.53 4.12 -12.21
N LYS A 133 -24.41 5.09 -12.46
CA LYS A 133 -25.49 4.95 -13.46
C LYS A 133 -24.94 4.71 -14.86
N LYS A 134 -23.90 5.45 -15.24
CA LYS A 134 -23.23 5.26 -16.53
C LYS A 134 -22.62 3.86 -16.65
N ILE A 135 -21.95 3.37 -15.61
CA ILE A 135 -21.41 2.00 -15.56
C ILE A 135 -22.52 0.96 -15.72
N LYS A 136 -23.65 1.16 -15.05
CA LYS A 136 -24.83 0.29 -15.17
C LYS A 136 -25.33 0.25 -16.63
N GLU A 137 -25.58 1.41 -17.24
CA GLU A 137 -26.04 1.52 -18.63
C GLU A 137 -25.06 0.88 -19.63
N GLU A 138 -23.76 1.08 -19.44
CA GLU A 138 -22.73 0.46 -20.29
C GLU A 138 -22.73 -1.07 -20.14
N SER A 139 -22.93 -1.58 -18.93
CA SER A 139 -23.01 -3.03 -18.69
C SER A 139 -24.24 -3.69 -19.32
N GLU A 140 -25.37 -2.98 -19.37
CA GLU A 140 -26.60 -3.43 -20.03
C GLU A 140 -26.45 -3.44 -21.57
N LYS A 141 -25.85 -2.39 -22.14
CA LYS A 141 -25.55 -2.32 -23.59
C LYS A 141 -24.62 -3.44 -24.04
N TYR A 142 -23.60 -3.75 -23.24
CA TYR A 142 -22.67 -4.84 -23.54
C TYR A 142 -23.37 -6.21 -23.53
N LYS A 143 -24.41 -6.40 -22.71
CA LYS A 143 -25.24 -7.61 -22.74
C LYS A 143 -26.09 -7.69 -24.01
N GLU A 144 -26.72 -6.60 -24.43
CA GLU A 144 -27.56 -6.55 -25.63
C GLU A 144 -26.76 -6.85 -26.90
N TYR A 145 -25.61 -6.20 -27.07
CA TYR A 145 -24.68 -6.46 -28.17
C TYR A 145 -24.19 -7.92 -28.22
N ASN A 146 -23.84 -8.50 -27.07
CA ASN A 146 -23.42 -9.90 -27.00
C ASN A 146 -24.57 -10.90 -27.18
N LYS A 147 -25.81 -10.48 -26.97
CA LYS A 147 -27.00 -11.29 -27.24
C LYS A 147 -27.28 -11.34 -28.74
N GLU A 148 -27.20 -10.20 -29.42
CA GLU A 148 -27.29 -10.11 -30.89
C GLU A 148 -26.16 -10.91 -31.59
N CYS A 149 -24.91 -10.82 -31.12
CA CYS A 149 -23.80 -11.59 -31.68
C CYS A 149 -23.87 -13.11 -31.43
N LYS A 150 -24.62 -13.56 -30.42
CA LYS A 150 -24.80 -14.99 -30.10
C LYS A 150 -25.93 -15.66 -30.88
N GLU A 151 -26.84 -14.90 -31.48
CA GLU A 151 -27.81 -15.46 -32.41
C GLU A 151 -27.15 -15.89 -33.74
N ASP A 152 -25.95 -15.37 -34.04
CA ASP A 152 -25.18 -15.66 -35.27
C ASP A 152 -24.00 -16.64 -35.09
N SER A 153 -23.69 -17.11 -33.87
CA SER A 153 -22.54 -18.00 -33.66
C SER A 153 -22.77 -19.06 -32.58
N LYS A 154 -22.99 -20.30 -33.03
CA LYS A 154 -22.91 -21.50 -32.18
C LYS A 154 -21.46 -21.97 -32.05
N GLU A 155 -21.15 -22.39 -30.83
CA GLU A 155 -20.06 -23.28 -30.38
C GLU A 155 -18.73 -22.68 -29.88
N CYS A 156 -18.49 -22.90 -28.57
CA CYS A 156 -17.34 -23.63 -27.97
C CYS A 156 -17.15 -23.15 -26.52
N ARG A 157 -17.36 -24.04 -25.53
CA ARG A 157 -17.07 -23.81 -24.11
C ARG A 157 -15.83 -24.63 -23.73
N GLU A 158 -14.75 -23.97 -23.34
CA GLU A 158 -13.64 -24.60 -22.62
C GLU A 158 -13.80 -24.35 -21.11
N ASN A 159 -13.58 -25.41 -20.34
CA ASN A 159 -13.71 -25.45 -18.88
C ASN A 159 -12.42 -24.94 -18.20
N THR A 160 -12.54 -23.94 -17.34
CA THR A 160 -11.57 -23.65 -16.28
C THR A 160 -12.34 -23.36 -14.99
N SER A 161 -12.82 -24.42 -14.34
CA SER A 161 -13.38 -24.34 -12.99
C SER A 161 -12.24 -24.50 -11.99
N TYR A 162 -11.85 -23.43 -11.30
CA TYR A 162 -11.06 -23.57 -10.08
C TYR A 162 -12.03 -23.60 -8.89
N LEU A 163 -12.00 -24.71 -8.13
CA LEU A 163 -12.76 -24.97 -6.90
C LEU A 163 -14.19 -25.52 -7.10
N THR A 164 -14.32 -26.84 -6.91
CA THR A 164 -15.60 -27.56 -6.75
C THR A 164 -16.03 -27.56 -5.29
N THR A 165 -16.91 -26.64 -4.93
CA THR A 165 -17.76 -26.77 -3.74
C THR A 165 -19.19 -26.41 -4.09
N SER A 166 -20.12 -27.31 -3.76
CA SER A 166 -21.55 -27.22 -4.05
C SER A 166 -22.17 -25.95 -3.47
N PRO A 167 -23.18 -25.35 -4.13
CA PRO A 167 -23.81 -24.13 -3.64
C PRO A 167 -24.59 -24.39 -2.34
N PRO A 168 -24.63 -23.43 -1.39
CA PRO A 168 -25.48 -23.56 -0.21
C PRO A 168 -26.95 -23.64 -0.60
N HIS A 169 -27.62 -24.71 -0.17
CA HIS A 169 -29.07 -24.79 -0.19
C HIS A 169 -29.62 -23.80 0.84
N HIS A 170 -30.19 -22.69 0.36
CA HIS A 170 -31.37 -21.99 0.87
C HIS A 170 -31.35 -20.58 0.27
N LEU A 171 -32.09 -20.37 -0.83
CA LEU A 171 -32.62 -19.06 -1.25
C LEU A 171 -33.70 -19.31 -2.32
N THR A 172 -34.68 -18.41 -2.32
CA THR A 172 -35.92 -18.38 -3.11
C THR A 172 -35.69 -18.46 -4.62
N THR A 173 -36.66 -19.05 -5.32
CA THR A 173 -36.65 -19.54 -6.71
C THR A 173 -36.60 -18.49 -7.82
N THR A 174 -36.19 -17.25 -7.54
CA THR A 174 -36.07 -16.17 -8.54
C THR A 174 -34.68 -15.55 -8.50
N MET A 175 -33.91 -15.71 -9.58
CA MET A 175 -32.63 -15.01 -9.73
C MET A 175 -32.86 -13.50 -9.64
N GLN A 176 -32.11 -12.80 -8.79
CA GLN A 176 -32.16 -11.35 -8.68
C GLN A 176 -31.50 -10.71 -9.90
N HIS A 177 -31.97 -9.52 -10.29
CA HIS A 177 -31.53 -8.93 -11.56
C HIS A 177 -30.10 -8.39 -11.43
N SER A 178 -29.78 -7.71 -10.34
CA SER A 178 -28.40 -7.28 -10.09
C SER A 178 -28.03 -7.26 -8.61
N GLY A 179 -26.75 -7.48 -8.33
CA GLY A 179 -26.18 -7.46 -6.99
C GLY A 179 -24.91 -6.64 -6.90
N CYS A 180 -24.48 -6.38 -5.67
CA CYS A 180 -23.28 -5.60 -5.39
C CYS A 180 -22.42 -6.24 -4.29
N ILE A 181 -21.09 -6.17 -4.44
CA ILE A 181 -20.13 -6.35 -3.35
C ILE A 181 -19.32 -5.07 -3.20
N VAL A 182 -19.07 -4.68 -1.96
CA VAL A 182 -18.08 -3.65 -1.61
C VAL A 182 -16.93 -4.33 -0.88
N MET A 183 -15.70 -4.23 -1.39
CA MET A 183 -14.54 -4.95 -0.83
C MET A 183 -13.24 -4.15 -0.92
N ASN A 184 -12.37 -4.33 0.07
CA ASN A 184 -11.09 -3.61 0.12
C ASN A 184 -9.98 -4.28 -0.71
N CYS A 185 -9.83 -5.60 -0.61
CA CYS A 185 -8.84 -6.37 -1.38
C CYS A 185 -7.39 -5.90 -1.21
N ASN A 186 -6.88 -5.92 0.02
CA ASN A 186 -5.52 -5.47 0.37
C ASN A 186 -4.59 -6.62 0.81
N PRO A 187 -4.23 -7.58 -0.07
CA PRO A 187 -4.50 -7.66 -1.51
C PRO A 187 -5.78 -8.46 -1.87
N PHE A 188 -6.06 -8.60 -3.17
CA PHE A 188 -7.05 -9.55 -3.69
C PHE A 188 -6.63 -10.98 -3.36
N THR A 189 -7.55 -11.82 -2.89
CA THR A 189 -7.25 -13.16 -2.37
C THR A 189 -8.17 -14.20 -3.01
N LEU A 190 -7.85 -15.49 -2.87
CA LEU A 190 -8.75 -16.56 -3.30
C LEU A 190 -10.09 -16.51 -2.57
N GLY A 191 -10.11 -16.00 -1.32
CA GLY A 191 -11.35 -15.74 -0.59
C GLY A 191 -12.21 -14.63 -1.22
N HIS A 192 -11.59 -13.53 -1.66
CA HIS A 192 -12.32 -12.49 -2.41
C HIS A 192 -12.82 -13.02 -3.76
N ARG A 193 -11.97 -13.74 -4.50
CA ARG A 193 -12.34 -14.37 -5.77
C ARG A 193 -13.53 -15.31 -5.60
N TYR A 194 -13.50 -16.16 -4.58
CA TYR A 194 -14.60 -17.08 -4.25
C TYR A 194 -15.90 -16.34 -3.91
N LEU A 195 -15.83 -15.23 -3.17
CA LEU A 195 -17.01 -14.42 -2.87
C LEU A 195 -17.63 -13.84 -4.15
N VAL A 196 -16.80 -13.28 -5.04
CA VAL A 196 -17.26 -12.73 -6.33
C VAL A 196 -17.89 -13.80 -7.20
N GLU A 197 -17.23 -14.95 -7.34
CA GLU A 197 -17.71 -16.04 -8.20
C GLU A 197 -18.98 -16.69 -7.65
N SER A 198 -19.09 -16.83 -6.33
CA SER A 198 -20.32 -17.33 -5.68
C SER A 198 -21.48 -16.36 -5.88
N ALA A 199 -21.26 -15.06 -5.63
CA ALA A 199 -22.26 -14.02 -5.82
C ALA A 199 -22.71 -13.90 -7.28
N SER A 200 -21.78 -13.99 -8.25
CA SER A 200 -22.09 -13.82 -9.67
C SER A 200 -22.97 -14.94 -10.23
N ARG A 201 -23.07 -16.09 -9.54
CA ARG A 201 -23.98 -17.18 -9.91
C ARG A 201 -25.42 -16.96 -9.43
N MET A 202 -25.65 -15.98 -8.56
CA MET A 202 -26.95 -15.71 -7.93
C MET A 202 -27.68 -14.50 -8.54
N VAL A 203 -27.01 -13.76 -9.42
CA VAL A 203 -27.54 -12.54 -10.06
C VAL A 203 -27.26 -12.51 -11.55
N GLU A 204 -28.11 -11.82 -12.33
CA GLU A 204 -27.81 -11.62 -13.75
C GLU A 204 -26.63 -10.68 -13.98
N HIS A 205 -26.36 -9.74 -13.06
CA HIS A 205 -25.19 -8.87 -13.08
C HIS A 205 -24.66 -8.58 -11.68
N LEU A 206 -23.34 -8.62 -11.50
CA LEU A 206 -22.69 -8.33 -10.25
C LEU A 206 -21.74 -7.13 -10.38
N PHE A 207 -21.98 -6.09 -9.59
CA PHE A 207 -21.08 -4.96 -9.46
C PHE A 207 -20.13 -5.15 -8.28
N VAL A 208 -18.83 -4.99 -8.51
CA VAL A 208 -17.80 -5.07 -7.46
C VAL A 208 -17.18 -3.69 -7.27
N ILE A 209 -17.46 -3.05 -6.14
CA ILE A 209 -16.90 -1.74 -5.78
C ILE A 209 -15.63 -1.97 -4.94
N VAL A 210 -14.48 -1.55 -5.46
CA VAL A 210 -13.21 -1.60 -4.72
C VAL A 210 -13.12 -0.36 -3.84
N VAL A 211 -12.92 -0.54 -2.54
CA VAL A 211 -12.86 0.57 -1.58
C VAL A 211 -11.69 1.51 -1.90
N ARG A 212 -11.97 2.82 -2.00
CA ARG A 212 -10.94 3.84 -2.27
C ARG A 212 -10.35 4.33 -0.95
N GLU A 213 -9.19 3.79 -0.60
CA GLU A 213 -8.39 4.19 0.55
C GLU A 213 -6.90 4.21 0.19
N ASP A 214 -6.17 5.17 0.75
CA ASP A 214 -4.73 5.36 0.52
C ASP A 214 -3.86 4.79 1.66
N ARG A 215 -4.47 4.25 2.72
CA ARG A 215 -3.79 3.61 3.86
C ARG A 215 -3.82 2.09 3.75
N SER A 216 -3.15 1.56 2.75
CA SER A 216 -3.12 0.12 2.45
C SER A 216 -1.70 -0.35 2.14
N ALA A 217 -1.47 -1.68 2.14
CA ALA A 217 -0.18 -2.24 1.71
C ALA A 217 0.01 -2.16 0.18
N PHE A 218 -1.11 -2.04 -0.54
CA PHE A 218 -1.20 -1.87 -1.98
C PHE A 218 -2.01 -0.62 -2.30
N SER A 219 -1.58 0.16 -3.28
CA SER A 219 -2.31 1.36 -3.69
C SER A 219 -3.72 1.01 -4.20
N TYR A 220 -4.65 1.96 -4.16
CA TYR A 220 -5.99 1.77 -4.71
C TYR A 220 -5.96 1.26 -6.16
N GLN A 221 -5.07 1.81 -6.99
CA GLN A 221 -4.92 1.40 -8.40
C GLN A 221 -4.44 -0.05 -8.52
N GLU A 222 -3.50 -0.49 -7.69
CA GLU A 222 -3.04 -1.88 -7.65
C GLU A 222 -4.16 -2.83 -7.22
N ARG A 223 -4.88 -2.49 -6.14
CA ARG A 223 -5.99 -3.31 -5.64
C ARG A 223 -7.08 -3.45 -6.70
N LYS A 224 -7.46 -2.35 -7.36
CA LYS A 224 -8.42 -2.37 -8.46
C LYS A 224 -7.92 -3.24 -9.62
N ALA A 225 -6.67 -3.08 -10.04
CA ALA A 225 -6.10 -3.86 -11.13
C ALA A 225 -6.04 -5.37 -10.81
N MET A 226 -5.72 -5.75 -9.56
CA MET A 226 -5.77 -7.15 -9.11
C MET A 226 -7.19 -7.73 -9.21
N VAL A 227 -8.20 -6.97 -8.76
CA VAL A 227 -9.61 -7.39 -8.81
C VAL A 227 -10.07 -7.50 -10.26
N THR A 228 -9.84 -6.48 -11.08
CA THR A 228 -10.21 -6.48 -12.51
C THR A 228 -9.60 -7.66 -13.26
N ALA A 229 -8.29 -7.89 -13.13
CA ALA A 229 -7.64 -9.02 -13.77
C ALA A 229 -8.14 -10.36 -13.20
N GLY A 230 -8.31 -10.42 -11.88
CA GLY A 230 -8.74 -11.61 -11.16
C GLY A 230 -10.21 -11.99 -11.35
N THR A 231 -11.02 -11.15 -12.02
CA THR A 231 -12.43 -11.41 -12.33
C THR A 231 -12.75 -11.31 -13.83
N ALA A 232 -11.74 -11.18 -14.69
CA ALA A 232 -11.92 -10.92 -16.12
C ALA A 232 -12.65 -12.04 -16.88
N ASP A 233 -12.57 -13.28 -16.38
CA ASP A 233 -13.27 -14.45 -16.92
C ASP A 233 -14.78 -14.47 -16.58
N LEU A 234 -15.21 -13.71 -15.57
CA LEU A 234 -16.61 -13.66 -15.13
C LEU A 234 -17.39 -12.63 -15.96
N LYS A 235 -18.11 -13.13 -16.99
CA LYS A 235 -18.78 -12.29 -18.01
C LYS A 235 -19.87 -11.35 -17.47
N ASN A 236 -20.43 -11.62 -16.29
CA ASN A 236 -21.48 -10.82 -15.67
C ASN A 236 -20.96 -10.00 -14.48
N VAL A 237 -19.66 -9.78 -14.37
CA VAL A 237 -19.04 -8.99 -13.30
C VAL A 237 -18.52 -7.67 -13.87
N THR A 238 -18.82 -6.55 -13.20
CA THR A 238 -18.26 -5.24 -13.51
C THR A 238 -17.57 -4.66 -12.29
N VAL A 239 -16.26 -4.43 -12.40
CA VAL A 239 -15.47 -3.79 -11.35
C VAL A 239 -15.61 -2.28 -11.46
N CYS A 240 -16.19 -1.67 -10.43
CA CYS A 240 -16.48 -0.24 -10.34
C CYS A 240 -15.38 0.50 -9.59
N ASP A 241 -15.21 1.77 -9.91
CA ASP A 241 -14.39 2.65 -9.10
C ASP A 241 -15.02 2.88 -7.71
N GLY A 242 -14.17 2.84 -6.68
CA GLY A 242 -14.51 3.35 -5.37
C GLY A 242 -14.58 4.88 -5.36
N SER A 243 -15.39 5.41 -4.46
CA SER A 243 -15.44 6.83 -4.17
C SER A 243 -15.16 7.06 -2.68
N GLU A 244 -14.98 8.32 -2.30
CA GLU A 244 -14.95 8.74 -0.89
C GLU A 244 -16.26 8.42 -0.13
N TYR A 245 -17.34 8.10 -0.85
CA TYR A 245 -18.63 7.70 -0.29
C TYR A 245 -18.81 6.17 -0.20
N ALA A 246 -17.86 5.38 -0.70
CA ALA A 246 -17.86 3.93 -0.57
C ALA A 246 -16.72 3.50 0.38
N ILE A 247 -17.04 3.40 1.68
CA ILE A 247 -16.16 2.96 2.77
C ILE A 247 -14.84 3.76 2.84
N SER A 248 -14.95 5.04 3.18
CA SER A 248 -13.79 5.86 3.54
C SER A 248 -13.71 5.97 5.07
N ASN A 249 -12.72 5.30 5.68
CA ASN A 249 -12.48 5.37 7.12
C ASN A 249 -11.95 6.75 7.59
N THR A 250 -11.80 7.71 6.68
CA THR A 250 -10.89 8.84 6.89
C THR A 250 -11.45 10.05 7.62
N THR A 251 -12.73 10.10 7.99
CA THR A 251 -13.25 11.36 8.57
C THR A 251 -14.50 11.28 9.45
N PHE A 252 -14.91 10.12 9.99
CA PHE A 252 -16.05 10.10 10.91
C PHE A 252 -15.67 10.76 12.25
N PRO A 253 -16.27 11.91 12.61
CA PRO A 253 -15.90 12.61 13.82
C PRO A 253 -16.69 12.10 15.02
N THR A 254 -16.01 11.89 16.15
CA THR A 254 -16.62 11.33 17.36
C THR A 254 -16.98 12.39 18.42
N TYR A 255 -16.71 13.66 18.14
CA TYR A 255 -16.77 14.75 19.12
C TYR A 255 -18.15 15.02 19.74
N PHE A 256 -19.22 14.60 19.08
CA PHE A 256 -20.60 14.82 19.52
C PHE A 256 -21.24 13.57 20.16
N LEU A 257 -20.50 12.45 20.23
CA LEU A 257 -20.96 11.18 20.77
C LEU A 257 -20.73 11.07 22.28
N LYS A 258 -21.63 10.36 22.97
CA LYS A 258 -21.59 10.17 24.41
C LYS A 258 -20.46 9.22 24.84
N ARG A 259 -20.25 8.12 24.11
CA ARG A 259 -19.13 7.18 24.30
C ARG A 259 -18.39 6.99 22.99
N LEU A 260 -17.07 6.81 23.07
CA LEU A 260 -16.24 6.51 21.89
C LEU A 260 -16.61 5.15 21.26
N SER A 261 -17.17 4.22 22.04
CA SER A 261 -17.71 2.93 21.57
C SER A 261 -18.92 3.09 20.63
N ASP A 262 -19.70 4.16 20.78
CA ASP A 262 -20.92 4.40 19.99
C ASP A 262 -20.59 4.92 18.58
N ALA A 263 -19.32 5.31 18.34
CA ALA A 263 -18.85 5.84 17.08
C ALA A 263 -18.86 4.81 15.97
N THR A 264 -18.43 3.59 16.28
CA THR A 264 -18.31 2.51 15.32
C THR A 264 -19.66 2.17 14.71
N ASP A 265 -20.68 1.90 15.52
CA ASP A 265 -22.02 1.56 15.03
C ASP A 265 -22.63 2.73 14.24
N THR A 266 -22.47 3.97 14.72
CA THR A 266 -22.98 5.16 14.03
C THR A 266 -22.33 5.33 12.65
N GLN A 267 -21.01 5.13 12.54
CA GLN A 267 -20.28 5.19 11.28
C GLN A 267 -20.75 4.10 10.32
N ILE A 268 -20.92 2.87 10.80
CA ILE A 268 -21.42 1.73 10.02
C ILE A 268 -22.82 2.05 9.48
N LEU A 269 -23.73 2.53 10.34
CA LEU A 269 -25.10 2.83 9.95
C LEU A 269 -25.19 3.97 8.92
N LEU A 270 -24.37 5.01 9.06
CA LEU A 270 -24.29 6.07 8.05
C LEU A 270 -23.81 5.54 6.69
N ASP A 271 -22.79 4.70 6.67
CA ASP A 271 -22.28 4.09 5.44
C ASP A 271 -23.33 3.17 4.79
N LEU A 272 -24.03 2.36 5.59
CA LEU A 272 -25.13 1.50 5.13
C LEU A 272 -26.30 2.32 4.58
N ASP A 273 -26.71 3.39 5.25
CA ASP A 273 -27.81 4.25 4.79
C ASP A 273 -27.40 5.03 3.53
N LEU A 274 -26.15 5.49 3.43
CA LEU A 274 -25.63 6.10 2.21
C LEU A 274 -25.66 5.11 1.04
N PHE A 275 -25.19 3.88 1.26
CA PHE A 275 -25.24 2.82 0.25
C PHE A 275 -26.68 2.58 -0.21
N ARG A 276 -27.61 2.44 0.74
CA ARG A 276 -29.03 2.18 0.47
C ARG A 276 -29.71 3.32 -0.28
N ARG A 277 -29.42 4.58 0.06
CA ARG A 277 -30.05 5.76 -0.54
C ARG A 277 -29.49 6.13 -1.91
N HIS A 278 -28.19 5.91 -2.13
CA HIS A 278 -27.50 6.48 -3.28
C HIS A 278 -26.80 5.44 -4.17
N ILE A 279 -26.04 4.50 -3.59
CA ILE A 279 -25.20 3.58 -4.35
C ILE A 279 -26.01 2.44 -4.97
N ALA A 280 -26.80 1.74 -4.16
CA ALA A 280 -27.61 0.62 -4.63
C ALA A 280 -28.62 1.06 -5.70
N PRO A 281 -29.38 2.16 -5.55
CA PRO A 281 -30.28 2.64 -6.60
C PRO A 281 -29.57 3.07 -7.88
N ALA A 282 -28.37 3.66 -7.79
CA ALA A 282 -27.59 4.07 -8.96
C ALA A 282 -27.16 2.87 -9.83
N LEU A 283 -26.82 1.76 -9.17
CA LEU A 283 -26.47 0.49 -9.83
C LEU A 283 -27.70 -0.38 -10.15
N GLY A 284 -28.86 -0.08 -9.57
CA GLY A 284 -30.01 -0.98 -9.58
C GLY A 284 -29.80 -2.27 -8.78
N ALA A 285 -28.85 -2.27 -7.85
CA ALA A 285 -28.49 -3.44 -7.04
C ALA A 285 -29.62 -3.78 -6.05
N GLU A 286 -30.18 -4.98 -6.19
CA GLU A 286 -31.28 -5.48 -5.35
C GLU A 286 -30.77 -6.21 -4.11
N VAL A 287 -29.52 -6.69 -4.18
CA VAL A 287 -28.87 -7.49 -3.15
C VAL A 287 -27.43 -7.06 -2.92
N ARG A 288 -27.01 -7.09 -1.66
CA ARG A 288 -25.63 -6.92 -1.24
C ARG A 288 -25.06 -8.26 -0.79
N PHE A 289 -23.91 -8.63 -1.33
CA PHE A 289 -23.21 -9.87 -0.95
C PHE A 289 -22.04 -9.56 0.00
N VAL A 290 -21.93 -10.34 1.06
CA VAL A 290 -20.82 -10.29 2.02
C VAL A 290 -20.32 -11.69 2.34
N GLY A 291 -19.06 -11.81 2.76
CA GLY A 291 -18.54 -13.06 3.30
C GLY A 291 -18.79 -13.16 4.80
N THR A 292 -18.96 -14.38 5.32
CA THR A 292 -18.97 -14.60 6.78
C THR A 292 -17.66 -14.13 7.40
N GLU A 293 -17.72 -13.53 8.59
CA GLU A 293 -16.53 -13.07 9.32
C GLU A 293 -16.53 -13.54 10.78
N PRO A 294 -15.91 -14.71 11.05
CA PRO A 294 -15.90 -15.28 12.39
C PRO A 294 -14.84 -14.66 13.32
N THR A 295 -13.84 -13.95 12.78
CA THR A 295 -12.62 -13.59 13.52
C THR A 295 -12.43 -12.10 13.74
N ASP A 296 -12.84 -11.24 12.80
CA ASP A 296 -12.70 -9.79 12.91
C ASP A 296 -13.97 -9.17 13.50
N GLU A 297 -13.87 -8.66 14.72
CA GLU A 297 -15.03 -8.16 15.47
C GLU A 297 -15.72 -6.97 14.78
N LEU A 298 -14.93 -6.07 14.18
CA LEU A 298 -15.45 -4.88 13.49
C LEU A 298 -16.25 -5.26 12.24
N THR A 299 -15.69 -6.12 11.40
CA THR A 299 -16.34 -6.59 10.17
C THR A 299 -17.55 -7.46 10.50
N ARG A 300 -17.48 -8.30 11.55
CA ARG A 300 -18.66 -9.04 12.04
C ARG A 300 -19.77 -8.08 12.47
N ARG A 301 -19.44 -7.05 13.24
CA ARG A 301 -20.41 -6.01 13.65
C ARG A 301 -21.00 -5.28 12.45
N TYR A 302 -20.19 -5.03 11.42
CA TYR A 302 -20.65 -4.44 10.15
C TYR A 302 -21.67 -5.34 9.44
N ASN A 303 -21.42 -6.66 9.35
CA ASN A 303 -22.37 -7.61 8.77
C ASN A 303 -23.69 -7.67 9.57
N GLU A 304 -23.62 -7.70 10.90
CA GLU A 304 -24.81 -7.69 11.77
C GLU A 304 -25.71 -6.47 11.49
N LEU A 305 -25.13 -5.27 11.54
CA LEU A 305 -25.86 -4.01 11.28
C LEU A 305 -26.34 -3.92 9.84
N MET A 306 -25.62 -4.50 8.87
CA MET A 306 -26.07 -4.58 7.48
C MET A 306 -27.35 -5.41 7.35
N MET A 307 -27.40 -6.58 7.99
CA MET A 307 -28.58 -7.44 7.98
C MET A 307 -29.79 -6.77 8.66
N GLU A 308 -29.55 -6.02 9.74
CA GLU A 308 -30.57 -5.25 10.46
C GLU A 308 -31.08 -4.05 9.63
N SER A 309 -30.18 -3.32 8.98
CA SER A 309 -30.50 -2.05 8.29
C SER A 309 -31.06 -2.24 6.88
N LEU A 310 -30.50 -3.17 6.10
CA LEU A 310 -30.93 -3.42 4.72
C LEU A 310 -32.05 -4.48 4.64
N GLY A 311 -32.17 -5.33 5.65
CA GLY A 311 -33.13 -6.43 5.70
C GLY A 311 -32.59 -7.73 5.10
N LYS A 312 -33.07 -8.86 5.63
CA LYS A 312 -32.57 -10.21 5.29
C LYS A 312 -32.78 -10.60 3.82
N ASP A 313 -33.76 -9.99 3.14
CA ASP A 313 -34.05 -10.28 1.72
C ASP A 313 -33.11 -9.52 0.76
N HIS A 314 -32.37 -8.52 1.27
CA HIS A 314 -31.47 -7.66 0.49
C HIS A 314 -29.99 -7.90 0.77
N VAL A 315 -29.67 -8.86 1.63
CA VAL A 315 -28.29 -9.18 2.00
C VAL A 315 -28.11 -10.70 2.00
N VAL A 316 -27.08 -11.16 1.29
CA VAL A 316 -26.71 -12.56 1.25
C VAL A 316 -25.31 -12.72 1.81
N GLU A 317 -25.21 -13.46 2.91
CA GLU A 317 -23.94 -13.82 3.53
C GLU A 317 -23.45 -15.17 2.98
N ILE A 318 -22.26 -15.17 2.39
CA ILE A 318 -21.64 -16.33 1.75
C ILE A 318 -20.58 -16.91 2.71
N PRO A 319 -20.61 -18.22 3.02
CA PRO A 319 -19.59 -18.86 3.86
C PRO A 319 -18.18 -18.63 3.30
N ARG A 320 -17.25 -18.19 4.14
CA ARG A 320 -15.89 -17.87 3.74
C ARG A 320 -15.12 -19.11 3.24
N LEU A 321 -14.26 -18.90 2.24
CA LEU A 321 -13.34 -19.92 1.77
C LEU A 321 -12.27 -20.23 2.84
N GLU A 322 -12.09 -21.51 3.13
CA GLU A 322 -11.06 -22.01 4.03
C GLU A 322 -9.98 -22.79 3.26
N ASN A 323 -8.74 -22.70 3.74
CA ASN A 323 -7.63 -23.52 3.31
C ASN A 323 -7.02 -24.18 4.55
N GLY A 324 -7.13 -25.52 4.64
CA GLY A 324 -6.68 -26.29 5.81
C GLY A 324 -7.44 -25.97 7.10
N GLY A 325 -8.74 -25.68 7.01
CA GLY A 325 -9.58 -25.28 8.16
C GLY A 325 -9.34 -23.86 8.67
N VAL A 326 -8.57 -23.05 7.94
CA VAL A 326 -8.30 -21.65 8.27
C VAL A 326 -8.77 -20.76 7.13
N ALA A 327 -9.59 -19.76 7.46
CA ALA A 327 -10.09 -18.77 6.51
C ALA A 327 -8.96 -18.14 5.66
N VAL A 328 -9.16 -18.07 4.35
CA VAL A 328 -8.28 -17.33 3.44
C VAL A 328 -8.53 -15.83 3.65
N SER A 329 -7.52 -15.09 4.10
CA SER A 329 -7.65 -13.67 4.43
C SER A 329 -6.46 -12.84 3.95
N ALA A 330 -6.73 -11.58 3.61
CA ALA A 330 -5.70 -10.64 3.18
C ALA A 330 -4.63 -10.39 4.27
N SER A 331 -5.03 -10.42 5.55
CA SER A 331 -4.11 -10.29 6.69
C SER A 331 -3.07 -11.41 6.74
N ARG A 332 -3.44 -12.64 6.36
CA ARG A 332 -2.48 -13.76 6.26
C ARG A 332 -1.49 -13.55 5.11
N VAL A 333 -1.96 -13.04 3.98
CA VAL A 333 -1.08 -12.68 2.84
C VAL A 333 -0.08 -11.61 3.27
N ARG A 334 -0.53 -10.56 3.97
CA ARG A 334 0.37 -9.51 4.49
C ARG A 334 1.41 -10.07 5.46
N ARG A 335 1.02 -10.99 6.36
CA ARG A 335 1.95 -11.67 7.25
C ARG A 335 2.99 -12.52 6.52
N ALA A 336 2.58 -13.24 5.47
CA ALA A 336 3.51 -13.99 4.62
C ALA A 336 4.52 -13.05 3.94
N MET A 337 4.07 -11.88 3.46
CA MET A 337 4.98 -10.85 2.92
C MET A 337 5.89 -10.23 3.98
N GLU A 338 5.40 -10.03 5.21
CA GLU A 338 6.19 -9.55 6.34
C GLU A 338 7.34 -10.50 6.67
N SER A 339 7.05 -11.81 6.64
CA SER A 339 8.01 -12.89 6.82
C SER A 339 8.84 -13.23 5.57
N TYR A 340 8.72 -12.46 4.47
CA TYR A 340 9.38 -12.73 3.20
C TYR A 340 9.13 -14.18 2.71
N SER A 341 7.87 -14.60 2.55
CA SER A 341 7.56 -15.87 1.88
C SER A 341 6.54 -15.64 0.76
N LEU A 342 7.03 -15.65 -0.49
CA LEU A 342 6.19 -15.67 -1.67
C LEU A 342 5.38 -16.97 -1.76
N LYS A 343 5.97 -18.10 -1.35
CA LYS A 343 5.32 -19.42 -1.41
C LYS A 343 4.06 -19.48 -0.55
N GLU A 344 4.11 -18.98 0.68
CA GLU A 344 2.94 -18.91 1.55
C GLU A 344 1.88 -17.95 1.01
N ALA A 345 2.31 -16.78 0.54
CA ALA A 345 1.41 -15.78 -0.03
C ALA A 345 0.69 -16.32 -1.29
N ALA A 346 1.41 -17.04 -2.16
CA ALA A 346 0.89 -17.59 -3.41
C ALA A 346 -0.23 -18.64 -3.21
N GLN A 347 -0.26 -19.33 -2.07
CA GLN A 347 -1.33 -20.29 -1.74
C GLN A 347 -2.66 -19.63 -1.38
N LEU A 348 -2.67 -18.32 -1.16
CA LEU A 348 -3.81 -17.57 -0.65
C LEU A 348 -4.39 -16.60 -1.67
N VAL A 349 -3.75 -16.42 -2.82
CA VAL A 349 -4.12 -15.40 -3.82
C VAL A 349 -4.27 -15.99 -5.22
N PRO A 350 -5.09 -15.38 -6.10
CA PRO A 350 -5.11 -15.74 -7.51
C PRO A 350 -3.78 -15.38 -8.19
N PRO A 351 -3.40 -16.05 -9.29
CA PRO A 351 -2.16 -15.76 -10.01
C PRO A 351 -2.00 -14.27 -10.37
N THR A 352 -3.10 -13.59 -10.70
CA THR A 352 -3.12 -12.14 -11.05
C THR A 352 -2.64 -11.22 -9.93
N THR A 353 -2.53 -11.69 -8.70
CA THR A 353 -2.02 -10.93 -7.54
C THR A 353 -0.51 -11.10 -7.34
N LEU A 354 0.09 -12.18 -7.85
CA LEU A 354 1.50 -12.50 -7.64
C LEU A 354 2.48 -11.41 -8.09
N PRO A 355 2.30 -10.72 -9.24
CA PRO A 355 3.22 -9.67 -9.67
C PRO A 355 3.35 -8.54 -8.65
N TYR A 356 2.24 -8.15 -8.03
CA TYR A 356 2.21 -7.09 -7.03
C TYR A 356 2.89 -7.53 -5.73
N ILE A 357 2.73 -8.78 -5.32
CA ILE A 357 3.43 -9.34 -4.16
C ILE A 357 4.94 -9.36 -4.41
N ILE A 358 5.38 -9.80 -5.60
CA ILE A 358 6.81 -9.81 -5.97
C ILE A 358 7.39 -8.40 -5.92
N ALA A 359 6.69 -7.40 -6.49
CA ALA A 359 7.10 -6.00 -6.44
C ALA A 359 7.15 -5.46 -4.99
N HIS A 360 6.20 -5.85 -4.15
CA HIS A 360 6.18 -5.48 -2.74
C HIS A 360 7.36 -6.11 -1.97
N LEU A 361 7.70 -7.37 -2.23
CA LEU A 361 8.88 -8.04 -1.65
C LEU A 361 10.18 -7.33 -2.05
N ALA A 362 10.32 -6.89 -3.30
CA ALA A 362 11.48 -6.11 -3.75
C ALA A 362 11.59 -4.78 -2.98
N THR A 363 10.46 -4.09 -2.79
CA THR A 363 10.38 -2.83 -2.03
C THR A 363 10.75 -3.05 -0.56
N ARG A 364 10.25 -4.13 0.05
CA ARG A 364 10.60 -4.53 1.42
C ARG A 364 12.06 -4.90 1.55
N ALA A 365 12.67 -5.50 0.54
CA ALA A 365 14.09 -5.87 0.56
C ALA A 365 15.00 -4.62 0.53
N LEU A 366 14.63 -3.59 -0.24
CA LEU A 366 15.31 -2.29 -0.18
C LEU A 366 15.16 -1.61 1.19
N HIS A 367 13.96 -1.66 1.80
CA HIS A 367 13.78 -1.13 3.14
C HIS A 367 14.58 -1.90 4.19
N ALA A 368 14.66 -3.23 4.12
CA ALA A 368 15.49 -4.03 5.03
C ALA A 368 16.98 -3.67 4.92
N GLU A 369 17.48 -3.48 3.70
CA GLU A 369 18.82 -2.96 3.45
C GLU A 369 19.01 -1.57 4.05
N LEU A 370 18.10 -0.64 3.78
CA LEU A 370 18.16 0.74 4.28
C LEU A 370 18.14 0.81 5.81
N ASP A 371 17.31 -0.02 6.42
CA ASP A 371 17.06 -0.02 7.86
C ASP A 371 18.09 -0.80 8.67
N THR A 372 18.95 -1.60 8.02
CA THR A 372 20.08 -2.27 8.68
C THR A 372 20.98 -1.19 9.28
N THR A 373 21.08 -1.15 10.61
CA THR A 373 21.76 -0.08 11.36
C THR A 373 22.51 -0.71 12.54
N PRO A 374 23.78 -0.38 12.81
CA PRO A 374 24.68 0.49 12.04
C PRO A 374 25.14 -0.15 10.72
N LYS A 375 25.32 0.65 9.67
CA LYS A 375 25.74 0.18 8.33
C LYS A 375 27.02 0.87 7.86
N PRO A 376 28.20 0.24 8.03
CA PRO A 376 29.49 0.92 7.82
C PRO A 376 29.65 1.60 6.45
N GLY A 377 29.83 2.92 6.47
CA GLY A 377 30.06 3.76 5.29
C GLY A 377 28.83 4.06 4.44
N LEU A 378 27.67 3.47 4.76
CA LEU A 378 26.42 3.56 4.01
C LEU A 378 25.39 4.39 4.79
N VAL A 379 24.34 4.83 4.09
CA VAL A 379 23.21 5.53 4.71
C VAL A 379 22.35 4.54 5.49
N ASP A 380 22.08 4.82 6.75
CA ASP A 380 21.21 4.04 7.63
C ASP A 380 20.32 4.97 8.48
N LYS A 381 19.69 4.45 9.55
CA LYS A 381 18.83 5.25 10.43
C LYS A 381 19.62 6.26 11.28
N ASP A 382 20.90 6.01 11.53
CA ASP A 382 21.71 6.83 12.42
C ASP A 382 22.40 7.98 11.67
N ASN A 383 22.81 7.76 10.41
CA ASN A 383 23.60 8.73 9.65
C ASN A 383 23.62 8.50 8.12
N SER A 384 24.21 9.44 7.39
CA SER A 384 24.39 9.40 5.93
C SER A 384 25.60 8.58 5.44
N GLY A 385 26.31 7.87 6.32
CA GLY A 385 27.55 7.20 5.97
C GLY A 385 28.58 8.16 5.34
N ALA A 386 29.26 7.72 4.28
CA ALA A 386 30.22 8.55 3.55
C ALA A 386 29.56 9.58 2.61
N HIS A 387 28.23 9.68 2.60
CA HIS A 387 27.49 10.60 1.74
C HIS A 387 27.20 11.94 2.40
N ARG A 388 27.00 12.97 1.58
CA ARG A 388 26.61 14.33 2.00
C ARG A 388 25.35 14.84 1.30
N ASP A 389 24.88 14.08 0.32
CA ASP A 389 23.81 14.39 -0.61
C ASP A 389 22.55 13.55 -0.37
N MET A 390 22.61 12.56 0.52
CA MET A 390 21.50 11.65 0.83
C MET A 390 21.44 11.30 2.31
N ASP A 391 20.24 11.01 2.79
CA ASP A 391 19.93 10.55 4.14
C ASP A 391 18.82 9.47 4.08
N HIS A 392 18.49 8.88 5.23
CA HIS A 392 17.47 7.83 5.33
C HIS A 392 16.12 8.26 4.75
N ALA A 393 15.68 9.48 5.05
CA ALA A 393 14.39 10.00 4.61
C ALA A 393 14.35 10.17 3.09
N LEU A 394 15.43 10.65 2.47
CA LEU A 394 15.58 10.78 1.02
C LEU A 394 15.62 9.42 0.33
N MET A 395 16.36 8.44 0.88
CA MET A 395 16.38 7.08 0.34
C MET A 395 15.02 6.39 0.47
N SER A 396 14.31 6.58 1.59
CA SER A 396 12.94 6.08 1.77
C SER A 396 11.94 6.72 0.79
N ARG A 397 12.08 8.01 0.48
CA ARG A 397 11.32 8.65 -0.62
C ARG A 397 11.64 8.02 -1.98
N SER A 398 12.91 7.74 -2.25
CA SER A 398 13.35 7.07 -3.48
C SER A 398 12.74 5.68 -3.63
N ILE A 399 12.71 4.86 -2.57
CA ILE A 399 12.09 3.52 -2.61
C ILE A 399 10.60 3.63 -2.99
N ARG A 400 9.87 4.57 -2.38
CA ARG A 400 8.46 4.84 -2.71
C ARG A 400 8.26 5.27 -4.17
N ALA A 401 9.16 6.10 -4.71
CA ALA A 401 9.09 6.54 -6.11
C ALA A 401 9.38 5.40 -7.12
N ILE A 402 10.21 4.42 -6.73
CA ILE A 402 10.58 3.28 -7.58
C ILE A 402 9.51 2.18 -7.54
N HIS A 403 8.77 2.01 -6.43
CA HIS A 403 7.80 0.92 -6.24
C HIS A 403 6.84 0.69 -7.43
N PRO A 404 6.17 1.71 -8.02
CA PRO A 404 5.27 1.50 -9.16
C PRO A 404 5.96 0.88 -10.38
N TYR A 405 7.27 1.06 -10.52
CA TYR A 405 8.05 0.49 -11.61
C TYR A 405 8.45 -0.96 -11.35
N PHE A 406 8.65 -1.36 -10.09
CA PHE A 406 8.73 -2.79 -9.76
C PHE A 406 7.43 -3.51 -10.07
N VAL A 407 6.27 -2.89 -9.83
CA VAL A 407 4.97 -3.44 -10.22
C VAL A 407 4.89 -3.62 -11.73
N ARG A 408 5.28 -2.60 -12.51
CA ARG A 408 5.31 -2.68 -13.98
C ARG A 408 6.26 -3.75 -14.50
N LEU A 409 7.47 -3.85 -13.94
CA LEU A 409 8.44 -4.88 -14.30
C LEU A 409 7.94 -6.29 -13.96
N ALA A 410 7.29 -6.45 -12.81
CA ALA A 410 6.67 -7.72 -12.44
C ALA A 410 5.54 -8.09 -13.39
N LEU A 411 4.68 -7.13 -13.77
CA LEU A 411 3.61 -7.36 -14.74
C LEU A 411 4.15 -7.71 -16.14
N LEU A 412 5.22 -7.06 -16.60
CA LEU A 412 5.90 -7.41 -17.85
C LEU A 412 6.47 -8.83 -17.81
N GLY A 413 7.06 -9.23 -16.68
CA GLY A 413 7.59 -10.59 -16.49
C GLY A 413 6.50 -11.65 -16.36
N PHE A 414 5.33 -11.30 -15.85
CA PHE A 414 4.22 -12.23 -15.59
C PHE A 414 3.39 -12.51 -16.87
N ALA A 415 4.07 -13.10 -17.86
CA ALA A 415 3.50 -13.42 -19.15
C ALA A 415 4.01 -14.78 -19.65
N ALA A 416 3.33 -15.33 -20.67
CA ALA A 416 3.71 -16.60 -21.28
C ALA A 416 5.09 -16.52 -21.97
N ASP A 417 5.31 -15.42 -22.68
CA ASP A 417 6.56 -15.14 -23.37
C ASP A 417 7.47 -14.25 -22.52
N MET A 418 8.78 -14.36 -22.76
CA MET A 418 9.73 -13.42 -22.17
C MET A 418 9.44 -12.00 -22.66
N PRO A 419 9.41 -11.00 -21.77
CA PRO A 419 9.18 -9.62 -22.17
C PRO A 419 10.27 -9.12 -23.12
N ASN A 420 9.89 -8.20 -24.01
CA ASN A 420 10.83 -7.53 -24.88
C ASN A 420 11.86 -6.74 -24.03
N HIS A 421 13.13 -6.87 -24.40
CA HIS A 421 14.23 -6.12 -23.79
C HIS A 421 13.95 -4.61 -23.73
N ASP A 422 13.42 -4.04 -24.81
CA ASP A 422 13.17 -2.60 -24.91
C ASP A 422 12.13 -2.12 -23.88
N ASP A 423 11.13 -2.93 -23.55
CA ASP A 423 10.11 -2.58 -22.57
C ASP A 423 10.66 -2.59 -21.13
N ILE A 424 11.58 -3.53 -20.83
CA ILE A 424 12.31 -3.58 -19.56
C ILE A 424 13.18 -2.33 -19.43
N VAL A 425 13.96 -2.01 -20.47
CA VAL A 425 14.84 -0.83 -20.49
C VAL A 425 14.05 0.45 -20.34
N LYS A 426 12.96 0.62 -21.12
CA LYS A 426 12.08 1.79 -21.04
C LYS A 426 11.53 1.96 -19.63
N THR A 427 11.02 0.88 -19.03
CA THR A 427 10.47 0.92 -17.66
C THR A 427 11.57 1.26 -16.63
N GLY A 428 12.77 0.71 -16.78
CA GLY A 428 13.92 1.03 -15.94
C GLY A 428 14.37 2.50 -16.04
N ILE A 429 14.38 3.07 -17.24
CA ILE A 429 14.72 4.49 -17.47
C ILE A 429 13.67 5.42 -16.84
N GLU A 430 12.39 5.08 -16.95
CA GLU A 430 11.33 5.85 -16.31
C GLU A 430 11.41 5.75 -14.77
N ALA A 431 11.76 4.58 -14.24
CA ALA A 431 12.01 4.38 -12.81
C ALA A 431 13.19 5.22 -12.31
N GLU A 432 14.29 5.25 -13.06
CA GLU A 432 15.46 6.08 -12.77
C GLU A 432 15.10 7.56 -12.75
N ARG A 433 14.28 8.02 -13.72
CA ARG A 433 13.81 9.41 -13.76
C ARG A 433 12.95 9.76 -12.55
N ALA A 434 11.99 8.92 -12.20
CA ALA A 434 11.12 9.12 -11.04
C ALA A 434 11.92 9.13 -9.73
N MET A 435 12.94 8.27 -9.63
CA MET A 435 13.90 8.29 -8.53
C MET A 435 14.58 9.66 -8.44
N PHE A 436 15.19 10.14 -9.52
CA PHE A 436 15.88 11.43 -9.54
C PHE A 436 14.96 12.62 -9.24
N GLU A 437 13.73 12.62 -9.77
CA GLU A 437 12.73 13.65 -9.48
C GLU A 437 12.37 13.67 -7.99
N ALA A 438 12.15 12.50 -7.38
CA ALA A 438 11.82 12.39 -5.96
C ALA A 438 12.99 12.73 -5.00
N THR A 439 14.22 12.71 -5.51
CA THR A 439 15.45 12.94 -4.73
C THR A 439 16.17 14.24 -5.11
N ASN A 440 15.55 15.13 -5.89
CA ASN A 440 16.17 16.38 -6.37
C ASN A 440 17.51 16.14 -7.10
N GLY A 441 17.59 15.10 -7.92
CA GLY A 441 18.76 14.79 -8.74
C GLY A 441 19.82 13.92 -8.06
N VAL A 442 19.56 13.42 -6.85
CA VAL A 442 20.51 12.54 -6.13
C VAL A 442 20.35 11.09 -6.56
N ASN A 443 21.47 10.45 -6.92
CA ASN A 443 21.50 9.04 -7.26
C ASN A 443 21.52 8.17 -6.00
N THR A 444 20.43 7.47 -5.72
CA THR A 444 20.28 6.59 -4.55
C THR A 444 20.41 5.11 -4.93
N TYR A 445 19.42 4.58 -5.64
CA TYR A 445 19.23 3.14 -5.87
C TYR A 445 19.39 2.73 -7.34
N LYS A 446 20.17 3.45 -8.16
CA LYS A 446 20.32 3.10 -9.58
C LYS A 446 20.90 1.70 -9.80
N GLY A 447 21.88 1.29 -8.99
CA GLY A 447 22.49 -0.05 -9.05
C GLY A 447 21.51 -1.13 -8.63
N ALA A 448 20.88 -0.96 -7.46
CA ALA A 448 19.81 -1.84 -6.99
C ALA A 448 18.65 -1.95 -7.99
N LEU A 449 18.19 -0.84 -8.59
CA LEU A 449 17.11 -0.84 -9.58
C LEU A 449 17.42 -1.76 -10.78
N PHE A 450 18.65 -1.74 -11.27
CA PHE A 450 19.07 -2.64 -12.35
C PHE A 450 19.01 -4.10 -11.91
N SER A 451 19.71 -4.47 -10.84
CA SER A 451 19.81 -5.86 -10.38
C SER A 451 18.48 -6.42 -9.88
N MET A 452 17.78 -5.66 -9.05
CA MET A 452 16.45 -5.99 -8.53
C MET A 452 15.43 -6.05 -9.67
N GLY A 453 15.46 -5.12 -10.62
CA GLY A 453 14.54 -5.10 -11.76
C GLY A 453 14.60 -6.37 -12.60
N LEU A 454 15.81 -6.84 -12.93
CA LEU A 454 16.00 -8.13 -13.63
C LEU A 454 15.47 -9.31 -12.82
N ALA A 455 15.74 -9.33 -11.51
CA ALA A 455 15.30 -10.39 -10.63
C ALA A 455 13.77 -10.41 -10.46
N VAL A 456 13.12 -9.24 -10.40
CA VAL A 456 11.66 -9.09 -10.37
C VAL A 456 11.01 -9.64 -11.64
N VAL A 457 11.53 -9.28 -12.82
CA VAL A 457 11.04 -9.81 -14.10
C VAL A 457 11.20 -11.33 -14.15
N ALA A 458 12.38 -11.85 -13.77
CA ALA A 458 12.67 -13.27 -13.77
C ALA A 458 11.77 -14.06 -12.80
N ALA A 459 11.58 -13.55 -11.57
CA ALA A 459 10.72 -14.17 -10.57
C ALA A 459 9.25 -14.20 -11.03
N ALA A 460 8.76 -13.10 -11.61
CA ALA A 460 7.40 -13.03 -12.12
C ALA A 460 7.17 -14.01 -13.28
N GLY A 461 8.12 -14.13 -14.23
CA GLY A 461 8.01 -15.11 -15.31
C GLY A 461 8.00 -16.55 -14.81
N LYS A 462 8.78 -16.86 -13.76
CA LYS A 462 8.74 -18.19 -13.13
C LYS A 462 7.44 -18.45 -12.38
N ALA A 463 6.88 -17.43 -11.71
CA ALA A 463 5.57 -17.52 -11.08
C ALA A 463 4.45 -17.76 -12.11
N TRP A 464 4.48 -17.10 -13.27
CA TRP A 464 3.51 -17.32 -14.35
C TRP A 464 3.51 -18.76 -14.86
N GLN A 465 4.71 -19.35 -15.02
CA GLN A 465 4.89 -20.73 -15.50
C GLN A 465 4.32 -21.79 -14.53
N GLY A 466 3.86 -21.41 -13.34
CA GLY A 466 3.38 -22.35 -12.32
C GLY A 466 4.46 -23.31 -11.82
N CYS A 467 5.74 -23.02 -12.11
CA CYS A 467 6.87 -23.86 -11.75
C CYS A 467 7.39 -23.47 -10.36
N SER A 468 7.94 -24.44 -9.63
CA SER A 468 8.72 -24.13 -8.44
C SER A 468 9.90 -23.23 -8.80
N ILE A 469 10.02 -22.08 -8.15
CA ILE A 469 11.13 -21.17 -8.34
C ILE A 469 12.34 -21.74 -7.59
N THR A 470 13.41 -22.06 -8.31
CA THR A 470 14.64 -22.60 -7.73
C THR A 470 15.81 -21.63 -7.95
N PRO A 471 16.88 -21.70 -7.15
CA PRO A 471 18.10 -20.91 -7.38
C PRO A 471 18.60 -20.99 -8.82
N GLN A 472 18.64 -22.19 -9.39
CA GLN A 472 19.17 -22.44 -10.74
C GLN A 472 18.27 -21.83 -11.82
N THR A 473 16.95 -22.00 -11.69
CA THR A 473 16.00 -21.48 -12.70
C THR A 473 15.91 -19.96 -12.66
N LEU A 474 16.02 -19.35 -11.48
CA LEU A 474 16.03 -17.91 -11.31
C LEU A 474 17.35 -17.30 -11.81
N SER A 475 18.49 -17.88 -11.43
CA SER A 475 19.83 -17.50 -11.91
C SER A 475 19.91 -17.51 -13.45
N ALA A 476 19.46 -18.60 -14.08
CA ALA A 476 19.46 -18.73 -15.53
C ALA A 476 18.55 -17.69 -16.22
N ALA A 477 17.38 -17.40 -15.63
CA ALA A 477 16.47 -16.40 -16.17
C ALA A 477 17.05 -14.98 -16.08
N ILE A 478 17.68 -14.63 -14.95
CA ILE A 478 18.39 -13.35 -14.77
C ILE A 478 19.53 -13.22 -15.79
N SER A 479 20.36 -14.26 -15.93
CA SER A 479 21.45 -14.30 -16.89
C SER A 479 20.94 -14.05 -18.32
N LYS A 480 19.89 -14.77 -18.73
CA LYS A 480 19.27 -14.60 -20.05
C LYS A 480 18.81 -13.16 -20.29
N LEU A 481 18.15 -12.54 -19.31
CA LEU A 481 17.71 -11.14 -19.41
C LEU A 481 18.90 -10.18 -19.52
N ALA A 482 19.95 -10.40 -18.72
CA ALA A 482 21.14 -9.56 -18.69
C ALA A 482 21.95 -9.60 -20.00
N PHE A 483 21.97 -10.73 -20.72
CA PHE A 483 22.65 -10.84 -22.01
C PHE A 483 22.06 -9.95 -23.12
N ALA A 484 20.79 -9.54 -22.98
CA ALA A 484 20.19 -8.61 -23.93
C ALA A 484 20.69 -7.16 -23.75
N PHE A 485 21.27 -6.82 -22.60
CA PHE A 485 21.79 -5.48 -22.34
C PHE A 485 23.14 -5.25 -23.04
N PRO A 486 23.33 -4.10 -23.72
CA PRO A 486 24.63 -3.73 -24.26
C PRO A 486 25.63 -3.39 -23.14
N ASP A 487 26.91 -3.36 -23.49
CA ASP A 487 27.95 -2.96 -22.54
C ASP A 487 27.77 -1.51 -22.07
N THR A 488 27.87 -1.30 -20.76
CA THR A 488 27.64 0.01 -20.14
C THR A 488 28.77 1.00 -20.45
N LYS A 489 28.42 2.23 -20.82
CA LYS A 489 29.36 3.36 -20.98
C LYS A 489 28.96 4.53 -20.10
N GLY A 490 29.95 5.25 -19.54
CA GLY A 490 29.72 6.50 -18.81
C GLY A 490 29.18 6.37 -17.38
N THR A 491 29.01 5.15 -16.85
CA THR A 491 28.57 4.89 -15.47
C THR A 491 29.76 4.87 -14.49
N HIS A 492 29.50 5.03 -13.19
CA HIS A 492 30.52 4.84 -12.14
C HIS A 492 31.20 3.48 -12.24
N GLY A 493 30.43 2.41 -12.44
CA GLY A 493 30.96 1.06 -12.64
C GLY A 493 31.88 0.94 -13.88
N SER A 494 31.53 1.57 -15.00
CA SER A 494 32.38 1.56 -16.20
C SER A 494 33.72 2.31 -15.99
N LYS A 495 33.71 3.40 -15.21
CA LYS A 495 34.93 4.15 -14.83
C LYS A 495 35.79 3.37 -13.83
N ALA A 496 35.16 2.72 -12.85
CA ALA A 496 35.85 1.86 -11.88
C ALA A 496 36.55 0.68 -12.59
N LYS A 497 35.88 0.04 -13.55
CA LYS A 497 36.49 -1.00 -14.40
C LYS A 497 37.71 -0.49 -15.17
N GLN A 498 37.64 0.69 -15.79
CA GLN A 498 38.78 1.26 -16.51
C GLN A 498 39.96 1.52 -15.57
N THR A 499 39.68 2.01 -14.36
CA THR A 499 40.70 2.26 -13.33
C THR A 499 41.33 0.96 -12.83
N ALA A 500 40.53 -0.09 -12.65
CA ALA A 500 41.01 -1.39 -12.21
C ALA A 500 41.74 -2.17 -13.31
N ALA A 501 41.42 -1.93 -14.59
CA ALA A 501 41.99 -2.65 -15.73
C ALA A 501 43.53 -2.52 -15.85
N SER A 502 44.13 -1.47 -15.29
CA SER A 502 45.59 -1.32 -15.22
C SER A 502 46.26 -2.20 -14.17
N GLU A 503 45.51 -2.73 -13.20
CA GLU A 503 46.02 -3.51 -12.07
C GLU A 503 45.49 -4.94 -12.02
N THR A 504 44.29 -5.21 -12.55
CA THR A 504 43.68 -6.53 -12.61
C THR A 504 42.86 -6.71 -13.90
N ALA A 505 42.97 -7.88 -14.53
CA ALA A 505 42.26 -8.19 -15.77
C ALA A 505 40.78 -8.61 -15.54
N THR A 506 40.35 -8.85 -14.30
CA THR A 506 39.11 -9.57 -13.96
C THR A 506 38.13 -8.79 -13.08
N PHE A 507 38.15 -7.46 -13.12
CA PHE A 507 37.25 -6.63 -12.31
C PHE A 507 35.82 -6.60 -12.89
N LYS A 508 34.86 -7.15 -12.15
CA LYS A 508 33.46 -7.31 -12.58
C LYS A 508 32.57 -6.19 -12.05
N GLY A 509 31.67 -5.69 -12.89
CA GLY A 509 30.61 -4.75 -12.53
C GLY A 509 29.23 -5.43 -12.43
N ALA A 510 28.21 -4.65 -12.12
CA ALA A 510 26.84 -5.15 -11.93
C ALA A 510 26.29 -5.96 -13.12
N LEU A 511 26.56 -5.52 -14.36
CA LEU A 511 26.12 -6.22 -15.57
C LEU A 511 26.84 -7.56 -15.77
N ASP A 512 28.14 -7.68 -15.46
CA ASP A 512 28.83 -8.97 -15.61
C ASP A 512 28.32 -9.97 -14.59
N ASN A 513 28.15 -9.52 -13.33
CA ASN A 513 27.56 -10.35 -12.28
C ASN A 513 26.15 -10.84 -12.67
N ALA A 514 25.34 -9.98 -13.32
CA ALA A 514 24.03 -10.35 -13.84
C ALA A 514 24.11 -11.36 -15.00
N ARG A 515 25.01 -11.15 -15.98
CA ARG A 515 25.24 -12.06 -17.12
C ARG A 515 25.72 -13.43 -16.67
N GLU A 516 26.51 -13.50 -15.60
CA GLU A 516 26.93 -14.75 -14.97
C GLU A 516 25.84 -15.40 -14.11
N GLY A 517 24.70 -14.72 -13.89
CA GLY A 517 23.59 -15.25 -13.10
C GLY A 517 23.85 -15.22 -11.58
N TYR A 518 24.74 -14.35 -11.10
CA TYR A 518 25.07 -14.16 -9.69
C TYR A 518 25.50 -15.46 -8.94
N PRO A 519 26.54 -16.18 -9.39
CA PRO A 519 26.94 -17.46 -8.79
C PRO A 519 27.27 -17.35 -7.29
N MET A 520 28.02 -16.32 -6.87
CA MET A 520 28.34 -16.08 -5.45
C MET A 520 27.09 -15.83 -4.60
N LEU A 521 26.10 -15.12 -5.15
CA LEU A 521 24.85 -14.86 -4.45
C LEU A 521 24.14 -16.16 -4.16
N PHE A 522 23.91 -17.00 -5.18
CA PHE A 522 23.12 -18.22 -5.02
C PHE A 522 23.86 -19.34 -4.29
N ASN A 523 25.18 -19.45 -4.45
CA ASN A 523 25.97 -20.54 -3.86
C ASN A 523 26.46 -20.24 -2.44
N ASP A 524 26.71 -18.97 -2.11
CA ASP A 524 27.34 -18.61 -0.83
C ASP A 524 26.48 -17.65 0.00
N TRP A 525 26.14 -16.47 -0.53
CA TRP A 525 25.52 -15.40 0.28
C TRP A 525 24.09 -15.72 0.70
N LEU A 526 23.30 -16.30 -0.21
CA LEU A 526 21.93 -16.68 0.04
C LEU A 526 21.84 -17.83 1.06
N PRO A 527 22.57 -18.95 0.94
CA PRO A 527 22.61 -19.98 1.98
C PRO A 527 23.09 -19.45 3.33
N PHE A 528 24.08 -18.56 3.34
CA PHE A 528 24.57 -17.91 4.57
C PHE A 528 23.46 -17.10 5.25
N TYR A 529 22.79 -16.21 4.52
CA TYR A 529 21.66 -15.41 5.03
C TYR A 529 20.50 -16.30 5.51
N ALA A 530 20.09 -17.28 4.70
CA ALA A 530 19.00 -18.18 5.02
C ALA A 530 19.26 -18.97 6.31
N ASN A 531 20.50 -19.42 6.53
CA ASN A 531 20.89 -20.10 7.76
C ASN A 531 20.82 -19.17 8.98
N LEU A 532 21.34 -17.93 8.88
CA LEU A 532 21.27 -16.95 9.97
C LEU A 532 19.82 -16.60 10.32
N SER A 533 19.02 -16.30 9.31
CA SER A 533 17.60 -15.96 9.47
C SER A 533 16.81 -17.10 10.09
N LYS A 534 17.00 -18.34 9.62
CA LYS A 534 16.35 -19.54 10.19
C LYS A 534 16.70 -19.78 11.65
N ASN A 535 17.93 -19.45 12.06
CA ASN A 535 18.38 -19.58 13.44
C ASN A 535 18.03 -18.37 14.31
N GLY A 536 17.31 -17.38 13.78
CA GLY A 536 16.89 -16.19 14.52
C GLY A 536 18.03 -15.25 14.90
N GLU A 537 19.13 -15.24 14.14
CA GLU A 537 20.27 -14.34 14.37
C GLU A 537 19.83 -12.87 14.22
N PRO A 538 19.87 -12.04 15.28
CA PRO A 538 19.45 -10.65 15.20
C PRO A 538 20.25 -9.81 14.20
N HIS A 539 21.52 -10.13 13.97
CA HIS A 539 22.41 -9.41 13.05
C HIS A 539 22.52 -10.08 11.67
N ALA A 540 21.54 -10.89 11.26
CA ALA A 540 21.61 -11.65 10.02
C ALA A 540 21.93 -10.76 8.80
N LEU A 541 21.32 -9.58 8.73
CA LEU A 541 21.56 -8.62 7.65
C LEU A 541 22.96 -8.01 7.69
N HIS A 542 23.45 -7.63 8.87
CA HIS A 542 24.80 -7.07 9.04
C HIS A 542 25.88 -8.08 8.67
N LEU A 543 25.74 -9.32 9.15
CA LEU A 543 26.68 -10.40 8.86
C LEU A 543 26.66 -10.76 7.38
N THR A 544 25.48 -10.81 6.75
CA THR A 544 25.37 -11.02 5.30
C THR A 544 26.00 -9.87 4.53
N LEU A 545 25.82 -8.62 4.96
CA LEU A 545 26.48 -7.47 4.32
C LEU A 545 28.01 -7.59 4.39
N LEU A 546 28.57 -7.88 5.56
CA LEU A 546 30.00 -8.11 5.73
C LEU A 546 30.46 -9.28 4.85
N ARG A 547 29.68 -10.35 4.74
CA ARG A 547 30.02 -11.49 3.88
C ARG A 547 30.09 -11.08 2.41
N ILE A 548 29.15 -10.28 1.95
CA ILE A 548 29.18 -9.73 0.59
C ILE A 548 30.41 -8.84 0.40
N MET A 549 30.74 -7.98 1.39
CA MET A 549 31.92 -7.10 1.32
C MET A 549 33.24 -7.88 1.23
N CYS A 550 33.35 -9.08 1.81
CA CYS A 550 34.53 -9.95 1.69
C CYS A 550 34.81 -10.41 0.25
N ASP A 551 33.74 -10.63 -0.51
CA ASP A 551 33.75 -11.36 -1.78
C ASP A 551 33.63 -10.42 -2.98
N LEU A 552 32.68 -9.47 -2.94
CA LEU A 552 32.31 -8.61 -4.06
C LEU A 552 33.41 -7.59 -4.39
N ASP A 553 33.75 -7.47 -5.67
CA ASP A 553 34.53 -6.35 -6.20
C ASP A 553 33.62 -5.10 -6.31
N ASP A 554 33.46 -4.39 -5.20
CA ASP A 554 32.53 -3.25 -5.14
C ASP A 554 33.05 -2.04 -5.92
N THR A 555 32.43 -1.80 -7.08
CA THR A 555 32.77 -0.68 -7.96
C THR A 555 32.54 0.70 -7.33
N ASN A 556 31.65 0.84 -6.34
CA ASN A 556 31.41 2.11 -5.65
C ASN A 556 32.59 2.47 -4.74
N ILE A 557 33.21 1.49 -4.07
CA ILE A 557 34.40 1.71 -3.25
C ILE A 557 35.54 2.18 -4.16
N VAL A 558 35.80 1.49 -5.26
CA VAL A 558 36.88 1.85 -6.20
C VAL A 558 36.65 3.23 -6.82
N TYR A 559 35.41 3.54 -7.20
CA TYR A 559 35.07 4.84 -7.78
C TYR A 559 35.31 6.00 -6.82
N ARG A 560 35.06 5.82 -5.52
CA ARG A 560 35.22 6.87 -4.49
C ARG A 560 36.63 6.93 -3.89
N THR A 561 37.35 5.82 -3.94
CA THR A 561 38.64 5.63 -3.25
C THR A 561 39.67 5.01 -4.19
N SER A 562 40.01 3.73 -4.04
CA SER A 562 40.99 3.00 -4.85
C SER A 562 40.81 1.48 -4.76
N LEU A 563 41.50 0.74 -5.63
CA LEU A 563 41.53 -0.73 -5.57
C LEU A 563 42.20 -1.25 -4.29
N ALA A 564 43.24 -0.57 -3.81
CA ALA A 564 43.90 -0.91 -2.55
C ALA A 564 42.94 -0.77 -1.35
N MET A 565 42.14 0.31 -1.33
CA MET A 565 41.15 0.51 -0.28
C MET A 565 40.06 -0.57 -0.30
N MET A 566 39.59 -0.98 -1.48
CA MET A 566 38.65 -2.09 -1.61
C MET A 566 39.21 -3.40 -1.05
N LYS A 567 40.49 -3.72 -1.32
CA LYS A 567 41.16 -4.89 -0.74
C LYS A 567 41.26 -4.81 0.79
N GLN A 568 41.47 -3.60 1.32
CA GLN A 568 41.49 -3.37 2.76
C GLN A 568 40.11 -3.58 3.39
N VAL A 569 39.04 -3.04 2.78
CA VAL A 569 37.65 -3.28 3.21
C VAL A 569 37.33 -4.76 3.26
N LYS A 570 37.72 -5.52 2.23
CA LYS A 570 37.57 -6.99 2.20
C LYS A 570 38.21 -7.67 3.41
N GLU A 571 39.40 -7.25 3.81
CA GLU A 571 40.11 -7.83 4.96
C GLU A 571 39.51 -7.42 6.30
N GLU A 572 39.13 -6.15 6.44
CA GLU A 572 38.44 -5.65 7.64
C GLU A 572 37.11 -6.38 7.85
N SER A 573 36.31 -6.59 6.78
CA SER A 573 35.07 -7.37 6.85
C SER A 573 35.28 -8.83 7.23
N ARG A 574 36.34 -9.49 6.71
CA ARG A 574 36.69 -10.87 7.10
C ARG A 574 37.07 -10.97 8.58
N SER A 575 37.83 -9.99 9.07
CA SER A 575 38.28 -9.95 10.46
C SER A 575 37.10 -9.86 11.43
N VAL A 576 36.07 -9.06 11.09
CA VAL A 576 34.85 -8.96 11.91
C VAL A 576 34.05 -10.27 11.86
N LEU A 577 33.92 -10.90 10.70
CA LEU A 577 33.21 -12.18 10.58
C LEU A 577 33.91 -13.32 11.32
N SER A 578 35.25 -13.40 11.25
CA SER A 578 36.01 -14.43 11.99
C SER A 578 35.87 -14.22 13.49
N TRP A 579 36.00 -12.98 13.96
CA TRP A 579 35.78 -12.63 15.36
C TRP A 579 34.38 -13.03 15.84
N TRP A 580 33.34 -12.73 15.06
CA TRP A 580 31.97 -13.12 15.39
C TRP A 580 31.76 -14.63 15.44
N SER A 581 32.37 -15.38 14.51
CA SER A 581 32.27 -16.84 14.48
C SER A 581 32.99 -17.52 15.64
N GLU A 582 34.07 -16.94 16.15
CA GLU A 582 34.86 -17.46 17.28
C GLU A 582 34.27 -17.08 18.64
N ALA A 583 33.59 -15.93 18.71
CA ALA A 583 32.81 -15.52 19.87
C ALA A 583 31.57 -16.42 20.01
N THR A 584 31.69 -17.49 20.81
CA THR A 584 30.64 -18.48 21.10
C THR A 584 29.22 -17.90 21.10
N HIS A 585 28.40 -18.34 20.13
CA HIS A 585 26.96 -18.09 19.97
C HIS A 585 26.28 -17.29 21.09
N GLY A 586 26.29 -15.96 20.97
CA GLY A 586 25.28 -15.08 21.56
C GLY A 586 25.10 -15.10 23.07
N THR A 587 26.07 -15.61 23.86
CA THR A 587 26.02 -15.37 25.32
C THR A 587 26.61 -13.99 25.60
N PRO A 588 25.85 -13.07 26.24
CA PRO A 588 26.42 -11.82 26.70
C PRO A 588 27.57 -12.16 27.64
N GLN A 589 28.77 -11.76 27.26
CA GLN A 589 29.90 -11.75 28.16
C GLN A 589 29.51 -10.85 29.34
N ALA A 590 29.46 -11.43 30.55
CA ALA A 590 28.94 -10.81 31.78
C ALA A 590 29.76 -9.59 32.25
N ASP A 591 30.78 -9.20 31.49
CA ASP A 591 31.84 -8.25 31.80
C ASP A 591 31.86 -7.02 30.86
N GLY A 592 30.84 -6.80 30.03
CA GLY A 592 30.75 -5.57 29.21
C GLY A 592 31.72 -5.57 28.01
N GLY A 593 32.00 -6.74 27.45
CA GLY A 593 32.79 -6.90 26.23
C GLY A 593 32.17 -6.21 25.00
N THR A 594 33.02 -5.85 24.04
CA THR A 594 32.64 -5.20 22.77
C THR A 594 31.62 -6.05 22.02
N ASN A 595 30.41 -5.53 21.80
CA ASN A 595 29.39 -6.19 20.99
C ASN A 595 29.54 -5.84 19.49
N LEU A 596 28.85 -6.58 18.61
CA LEU A 596 28.93 -6.37 17.16
C LEU A 596 28.50 -4.95 16.77
N ASP A 597 27.48 -4.37 17.41
CA ASP A 597 27.05 -2.98 17.17
C ASP A 597 28.18 -1.97 17.41
N THR A 598 28.97 -2.15 18.46
CA THR A 598 30.13 -1.29 18.75
C THR A 598 31.18 -1.41 17.65
N ILE A 599 31.50 -2.64 17.24
CA ILE A 599 32.48 -2.88 16.15
C ILE A 599 31.99 -2.26 14.84
N LEU A 600 30.72 -2.45 14.50
CA LEU A 600 30.11 -1.86 13.31
C LEU A 600 30.06 -0.34 13.39
N GLY A 601 29.78 0.23 14.56
CA GLY A 601 29.82 1.67 14.79
C GLY A 601 31.24 2.24 14.60
N ASP A 602 32.27 1.56 15.08
CA ASP A 602 33.68 1.93 14.92
C ASP A 602 34.12 1.83 13.45
N MET A 603 33.74 0.72 12.80
CA MET A 603 33.94 0.50 11.37
C MET A 603 33.25 1.58 10.54
N ASN A 604 32.02 1.98 10.91
CA ASN A 604 31.31 3.06 10.26
C ASN A 604 32.08 4.38 10.37
N ARG A 605 32.49 4.80 11.58
CA ARG A 605 33.26 6.04 11.76
C ARG A 605 34.54 6.04 10.91
N SER A 606 35.23 4.90 10.86
CA SER A 606 36.43 4.72 10.04
C SER A 606 36.13 4.81 8.53
N PHE A 607 35.03 4.21 8.07
CA PHE A 607 34.63 4.23 6.66
C PHE A 607 34.21 5.64 6.22
N VAL A 608 33.45 6.35 7.04
CA VAL A 608 33.05 7.75 6.80
C VAL A 608 34.29 8.64 6.68
N GLN A 609 35.25 8.53 7.60
CA GLN A 609 36.49 9.31 7.56
C GLN A 609 37.32 9.04 6.30
N ARG A 610 37.34 7.79 5.82
CA ARG A 610 38.07 7.36 4.62
C ARG A 610 37.25 7.51 3.33
N ASN A 611 36.05 8.08 3.39
CA ASN A 611 35.13 8.25 2.26
C ASN A 611 34.75 6.93 1.55
N ILE A 612 34.69 5.83 2.31
CA ILE A 612 34.36 4.49 1.83
C ILE A 612 32.84 4.32 1.84
N SER A 613 32.25 3.97 0.69
CA SER A 613 30.83 3.60 0.58
C SER A 613 30.70 2.28 -0.18
N PRO A 614 30.41 1.16 0.53
CA PRO A 614 30.17 -0.16 -0.05
C PRO A 614 28.78 -0.30 -0.73
N GLY A 615 28.44 0.63 -1.62
CA GLY A 615 27.10 0.70 -2.21
C GLY A 615 26.74 -0.50 -3.09
N GLY A 616 27.72 -1.11 -3.77
CA GLY A 616 27.47 -2.33 -4.53
C GLY A 616 27.17 -3.52 -3.62
N SER A 617 27.83 -3.61 -2.47
CA SER A 617 27.52 -4.60 -1.44
C SER A 617 26.11 -4.40 -0.86
N ALA A 618 25.69 -3.15 -0.65
CA ALA A 618 24.32 -2.81 -0.23
C ALA A 618 23.27 -3.24 -1.26
N ASP A 619 23.49 -2.93 -2.55
CA ASP A 619 22.62 -3.37 -3.65
C ASP A 619 22.44 -4.90 -3.62
N MET A 620 23.54 -5.65 -3.44
CA MET A 620 23.51 -7.12 -3.36
C MET A 620 22.84 -7.63 -2.08
N LEU A 621 22.96 -6.94 -0.93
CA LEU A 621 22.24 -7.30 0.29
C LEU A 621 20.73 -7.27 0.05
N SER A 622 20.22 -6.20 -0.56
CA SER A 622 18.79 -6.11 -0.90
C SER A 622 18.37 -7.24 -1.86
N LEU A 623 19.23 -7.58 -2.84
CA LEU A 623 18.96 -8.67 -3.77
C LEU A 623 18.92 -10.04 -3.08
N VAL A 624 19.80 -10.31 -2.11
CA VAL A 624 19.78 -11.53 -1.29
C VAL A 624 18.48 -11.64 -0.51
N VAL A 625 18.05 -10.55 0.17
CA VAL A 625 16.80 -10.53 0.94
C VAL A 625 15.58 -10.79 0.04
N PHE A 626 15.54 -10.16 -1.13
CA PHE A 626 14.48 -10.37 -2.11
C PHE A 626 14.44 -11.82 -2.62
N ILE A 627 15.58 -12.35 -3.06
CA ILE A 627 15.68 -13.71 -3.59
C ILE A 627 15.32 -14.75 -2.51
N ASN A 628 15.77 -14.54 -1.27
CA ASN A 628 15.35 -15.37 -0.15
C ASN A 628 13.83 -15.37 -0.01
N GLY A 629 13.19 -14.21 -0.15
CA GLY A 629 11.75 -14.10 -0.05
C GLY A 629 10.96 -14.73 -1.20
N VAL A 630 11.54 -14.76 -2.40
CA VAL A 630 10.97 -15.41 -3.57
C VAL A 630 11.09 -16.94 -3.51
N LEU A 631 12.19 -17.45 -2.96
CA LEU A 631 12.48 -18.89 -2.86
C LEU A 631 11.89 -19.54 -1.60
N GLY A 632 11.67 -18.75 -0.54
CA GLY A 632 11.24 -19.18 0.80
C GLY A 632 9.80 -19.66 0.92
#